data_AF-A0A7K0HPA1-F1
#
_entry.id   AF-A0A7K0HPA1-F1
#
_cell.length_a   1.000
_cell.length_b   1.000
_cell.length_c   1.000
_cell.angle_alpha   90.00
_cell.angle_beta   90.00
_cell.angle_gamma   90.00
#
_symmetry.space_group_name_H-M   'P 1'
#
loop_
_entity.id
_entity.type
_entity.pdbx_description
1 polymer ?
#
loop_
_entity_poly.entity_id
_entity_poly.type
_entity_poly.pdbx_seq_one_letter_code
_entity_poly.pdbx_strand_id
1 'polypeptide(L)'
;LDPLLRVKGQENAYQATVQGAVGGAGGVTHVAVNAHTDCEPNANVEAMRMGLDAMGIESRPLWKPMHKQPVYKNCPAYVNGVSESLFKVGLCLPSGPYVTDRDIEYIVGGIRGLIER
;
A
#
# COMPACT_ATOMS: atom_id res chain seq x y z
N LEU A 1 -4.91 -0.02 -9.79
CA LEU A 1 -5.18 -1.45 -10.02
C LEU A 1 -6.67 -1.64 -10.12
N ASP A 2 -7.11 -2.39 -11.13
CA ASP A 2 -8.53 -2.71 -11.30
C ASP A 2 -9.02 -3.50 -10.07
N PRO A 3 -10.21 -3.22 -9.50
CA PRO A 3 -10.73 -3.97 -8.35
C PRO A 3 -10.94 -5.47 -8.60
N LEU A 4 -11.12 -5.88 -9.86
CA LEU A 4 -11.31 -7.28 -10.25
C LEU A 4 -10.00 -8.01 -10.51
N LEU A 5 -8.88 -7.28 -10.65
CA LEU A 5 -7.56 -7.86 -10.86
C LEU A 5 -7.16 -8.70 -9.64
N ARG A 6 -6.86 -9.98 -9.89
CA ARG A 6 -6.37 -10.90 -8.87
C ARG A 6 -4.84 -10.97 -8.87
N VAL A 7 -4.27 -10.92 -7.68
CA VAL A 7 -2.83 -10.95 -7.44
C VAL A 7 -2.53 -12.10 -6.50
N LYS A 8 -1.51 -12.90 -6.82
CA LYS A 8 -1.12 -14.08 -6.06
C LYS A 8 -0.93 -13.74 -4.58
N GLY A 9 -1.58 -14.51 -3.72
CA GLY A 9 -1.45 -14.37 -2.26
C GLY A 9 -2.23 -13.20 -1.66
N GLN A 10 -3.14 -12.55 -2.40
CA GLN A 10 -3.91 -11.41 -1.89
C GLN A 10 -4.83 -11.72 -0.71
N GLU A 11 -5.21 -12.98 -0.52
CA GLU A 11 -5.93 -13.46 0.66
C GLU A 11 -5.11 -13.33 1.96
N ASN A 12 -3.78 -13.25 1.83
CA ASN A 12 -2.86 -13.09 2.95
C ASN A 12 -2.56 -11.61 3.27
N ALA A 13 -3.05 -10.67 2.46
CA ALA A 13 -2.91 -9.25 2.73
C ALA A 13 -3.60 -8.90 4.06
N TYR A 14 -2.94 -8.09 4.89
CA TYR A 14 -3.42 -7.65 6.21
C TYR A 14 -3.69 -8.76 7.24
N GLN A 15 -3.18 -9.98 7.06
CA GLN A 15 -3.32 -11.05 8.06
C GLN A 15 -2.35 -10.88 9.25
N ALA A 16 -1.17 -10.31 9.00
CA ALA A 16 -0.14 -10.14 10.03
C ALA A 16 -0.37 -8.84 10.82
N THR A 17 -0.76 -8.96 12.08
CA THR A 17 -0.74 -7.83 13.02
C THR A 17 0.62 -7.78 13.71
N VAL A 18 1.27 -6.62 13.73
CA VAL A 18 2.51 -6.41 14.49
C VAL A 18 2.16 -6.53 15.98
N GLN A 19 2.54 -7.64 16.61
CA GLN A 19 2.30 -7.89 18.06
C GLN A 19 3.27 -7.14 18.97
N GLY A 20 4.20 -6.35 18.41
CA GLY A 20 5.19 -5.56 19.14
C GLY A 20 4.75 -4.11 19.37
N ALA A 21 5.48 -3.41 20.25
CA ALA A 21 5.32 -1.98 20.46
C ALA A 21 5.60 -1.22 19.14
N VAL A 22 4.58 -0.54 18.59
CA VAL A 22 4.76 0.34 17.44
C VAL A 22 5.09 1.73 17.98
N GLY A 23 6.28 2.23 17.64
CA GLY A 23 6.79 3.51 18.15
C GLY A 23 5.96 4.69 17.65
N GLY A 24 5.42 5.48 18.57
CA GLY A 24 4.85 6.80 18.31
C GLY A 24 5.88 7.92 18.50
N ALA A 25 5.66 9.07 17.86
CA ALA A 25 6.42 10.27 18.15
C ALA A 25 6.29 10.62 19.66
N GLY A 26 7.42 10.83 20.34
CA GLY A 26 7.45 11.15 21.78
C GLY A 26 7.50 9.95 22.74
N GLY A 27 7.80 8.74 22.27
CA GLY A 27 7.98 7.56 23.15
C GLY A 27 6.69 6.90 23.62
N VAL A 28 5.55 7.26 23.02
CA VAL A 28 4.27 6.60 23.30
C VAL A 28 4.21 5.31 22.51
N THR A 29 4.12 4.17 23.20
CA THR A 29 3.92 2.85 22.57
C THR A 29 2.43 2.57 22.44
N HIS A 30 1.96 2.40 21.21
CA HIS A 30 0.62 1.89 20.94
C HIS A 30 0.72 0.43 20.48
N VAL A 31 -0.17 -0.42 20.99
CA VAL A 31 -0.34 -1.78 20.49
C VAL A 31 -1.23 -1.71 19.25
N ALA A 32 -0.77 -2.26 18.14
CA ALA A 32 -1.63 -2.44 16.98
C ALA A 32 -2.71 -3.48 17.31
N VAL A 33 -3.96 -3.03 17.40
CA VAL A 33 -5.11 -3.88 17.76
C VAL A 33 -5.63 -4.65 16.53
N ASN A 34 -5.42 -4.09 15.34
CA ASN A 34 -5.85 -4.66 14.07
C ASN A 34 -4.83 -4.28 12.98
N ALA A 35 -4.62 -5.15 12.00
CA ALA A 35 -3.88 -4.85 10.79
C ALA A 35 -4.65 -3.89 9.85
N HIS A 36 -5.97 -3.79 10.02
CA HIS A 36 -6.84 -2.95 9.21
C HIS A 36 -7.02 -1.53 9.77
N THR A 37 -7.23 -0.58 8.87
CA THR A 37 -7.59 0.81 9.17
C THR A 37 -8.87 1.25 8.45
N ASP A 38 -9.40 2.41 8.81
CA ASP A 38 -10.60 3.02 8.22
C ASP A 38 -10.49 3.32 6.72
N CYS A 39 -9.26 3.48 6.24
CA CYS A 39 -8.93 3.77 4.86
C CYS A 39 -7.54 3.20 4.58
N GLU A 40 -7.51 2.17 3.74
CA GLU A 40 -6.34 1.38 3.37
C GLU A 40 -6.38 0.99 1.88
N PRO A 41 -5.24 0.61 1.29
CA PRO A 41 -5.18 0.03 -0.05
C PRO A 41 -6.01 -1.25 -0.17
N ASN A 42 -6.50 -1.56 -1.36
CA ASN A 42 -7.16 -2.85 -1.60
C ASN A 42 -6.16 -4.00 -1.41
N ALA A 43 -6.68 -5.18 -1.04
CA ALA A 43 -5.87 -6.38 -0.82
C ALA A 43 -4.97 -6.74 -2.02
N ASN A 44 -5.43 -6.52 -3.26
CA ASN A 44 -4.63 -6.76 -4.45
C ASN A 44 -3.48 -5.75 -4.63
N VAL A 45 -3.63 -4.52 -4.16
CA VAL A 45 -2.55 -3.51 -4.14
C VAL A 45 -1.49 -3.91 -3.12
N GLU A 46 -1.90 -4.30 -1.92
CA GLU A 46 -0.96 -4.73 -0.87
C GLU A 46 -0.25 -6.03 -1.25
N ALA A 47 -0.96 -6.98 -1.84
CA ALA A 47 -0.36 -8.21 -2.37
C ALA A 47 0.67 -7.91 -3.47
N MET A 48 0.36 -6.99 -4.38
CA MET A 48 1.32 -6.55 -5.41
C MET A 48 2.55 -5.92 -4.77
N ARG A 49 2.36 -5.05 -3.77
CA ARG A 49 3.46 -4.42 -3.03
C ARG A 49 4.36 -5.45 -2.34
N MET A 50 3.77 -6.41 -1.63
CA MET A 50 4.48 -7.49 -0.96
C MET A 50 5.20 -8.43 -1.94
N GLY A 51 4.57 -8.75 -3.07
CA GLY A 51 5.17 -9.59 -4.11
C GLY A 51 6.37 -8.92 -4.77
N LEU A 52 6.28 -7.63 -5.08
CA LEU A 52 7.39 -6.85 -5.61
C LEU A 52 8.51 -6.70 -4.58
N ASP A 53 8.18 -6.48 -3.30
CA ASP A 53 9.15 -6.41 -2.19
C ASP A 53 9.95 -7.71 -2.04
N ALA A 54 9.28 -8.87 -2.15
CA ALA A 54 9.95 -10.18 -2.14
C ALA A 54 10.91 -10.40 -3.33
N MET A 55 10.75 -9.63 -4.40
CA MET A 55 11.65 -9.59 -5.56
C MET A 55 12.73 -8.49 -5.44
N GLY A 56 12.78 -7.75 -4.34
CA GLY A 56 13.69 -6.62 -4.16
C GLY A 56 13.29 -5.36 -4.93
N ILE A 57 12.03 -5.26 -5.37
CA ILE A 57 11.47 -4.08 -6.06
C ILE A 57 10.66 -3.27 -5.05
N GLU A 58 11.20 -2.14 -4.62
CA GLU A 58 10.45 -1.24 -3.73
C GLU A 58 9.23 -0.66 -4.46
N SER A 59 8.06 -0.76 -3.83
CA SER A 59 6.84 -0.08 -4.25
C SER A 59 6.08 0.43 -3.04
N ARG A 60 5.25 1.44 -3.22
CA ARG A 60 4.49 2.08 -2.14
C ARG A 60 3.07 2.36 -2.59
N PRO A 61 2.04 2.22 -1.74
CA PRO A 61 0.72 2.75 -2.05
C PRO A 61 0.79 4.27 -2.26
N LEU A 62 -0.25 4.85 -2.86
CA LEU A 62 -0.38 6.31 -2.87
C LEU A 62 -0.50 6.86 -1.45
N TRP A 63 -0.53 8.18 -1.31
CA TRP A 63 -0.68 8.81 0.00
C TRP A 63 -2.08 8.57 0.58
N LYS A 64 -2.14 8.08 1.83
CA LYS A 64 -3.38 8.06 2.61
C LYS A 64 -3.87 9.50 2.79
N PRO A 65 -5.12 9.83 2.41
CA PRO A 65 -5.63 11.20 2.48
C PRO A 65 -5.53 11.78 3.89
N MET A 66 -5.18 13.07 3.99
CA MET A 66 -4.94 13.73 5.28
C MET A 66 -6.15 13.68 6.22
N HIS A 67 -7.37 13.78 5.69
CA HIS A 67 -8.62 13.68 6.47
C HIS A 67 -8.91 12.29 7.03
N LYS A 68 -8.12 11.28 6.64
CA LYS A 68 -8.17 9.91 7.19
C LYS A 68 -7.04 9.64 8.18
N GLN A 69 -6.16 10.59 8.42
CA GLN A 69 -5.08 10.45 9.40
C GLN A 69 -5.61 10.78 10.80
N PRO A 70 -5.33 9.97 11.84
CA PRO A 70 -5.84 10.21 13.19
C PRO A 70 -5.49 11.59 13.76
N VAL A 71 -4.34 12.15 13.37
CA VAL A 71 -3.87 13.47 13.82
C VAL A 71 -4.76 14.62 13.31
N TYR A 72 -5.51 14.44 12.22
CA TYR A 72 -6.41 15.45 11.65
C TYR A 72 -7.89 15.16 11.89
N LYS A 73 -8.25 14.25 12.81
CA LYS A 73 -9.64 13.81 13.06
C LYS A 73 -10.64 14.93 13.36
N ASN A 74 -10.17 16.05 13.93
CA ASN A 74 -10.98 17.19 14.33
C ASN A 74 -10.86 18.38 13.36
N CYS A 75 -10.11 18.24 12.27
CA CYS A 75 -9.93 19.29 11.28
C CYS A 75 -11.06 19.23 10.23
N PRO A 76 -11.55 20.38 9.73
CA PRO A 76 -12.50 20.38 8.62
C PRO A 76 -11.89 19.76 7.37
N ALA A 77 -12.68 19.01 6.62
CA ALA A 77 -12.29 18.41 5.35
C ALA A 77 -13.42 18.56 4.32
N TYR A 78 -13.06 19.00 3.11
CA TYR A 78 -13.98 19.12 1.98
C TYR A 78 -13.65 18.02 0.99
N VAL A 79 -14.52 17.02 0.90
CA VAL A 79 -14.20 15.76 0.24
C VAL A 79 -15.24 15.40 -0.82
N ASN A 80 -14.79 14.73 -1.86
CA ASN A 80 -15.61 14.12 -2.92
C ASN A 80 -15.29 12.63 -3.13
N GLY A 81 -14.49 12.04 -2.23
CA GLY A 81 -14.09 10.64 -2.26
C GLY A 81 -12.95 10.30 -3.25
N VAL A 82 -12.51 11.22 -4.11
CA VAL A 82 -11.51 10.92 -5.15
C VAL A 82 -10.17 10.48 -4.54
N SER A 83 -9.68 11.16 -3.51
CA SER A 83 -8.40 10.83 -2.88
C SER A 83 -8.42 9.46 -2.18
N GLU A 84 -9.54 9.09 -1.56
CA GLU A 84 -9.74 7.76 -0.97
C GLU A 84 -9.77 6.67 -2.05
N SER A 85 -10.48 6.91 -3.15
CA SER A 85 -10.55 5.99 -4.29
C SER A 85 -9.19 5.78 -4.94
N LEU A 86 -8.39 6.85 -5.10
CA LEU A 86 -7.02 6.75 -5.62
C LEU A 86 -6.12 5.97 -4.67
N PHE A 87 -6.18 6.24 -3.36
CA PHE A 87 -5.39 5.51 -2.38
C PHE A 87 -5.70 4.00 -2.35
N LYS A 88 -6.97 3.63 -2.53
CA LYS A 88 -7.40 2.23 -2.59
C LYS A 88 -6.79 1.43 -3.74
N VAL A 89 -6.48 2.08 -4.86
CA VAL A 89 -6.09 1.36 -6.09
C VAL A 89 -4.69 1.71 -6.60
N GLY A 90 -4.11 2.83 -6.16
CA GLY A 90 -2.88 3.35 -6.73
C GLY A 90 -1.63 2.77 -6.07
N LEU A 91 -0.59 2.63 -6.88
CA LEU A 91 0.72 2.11 -6.48
C LEU A 91 1.82 2.94 -7.16
N CYS A 92 2.77 3.44 -6.38
CA CYS A 92 4.00 4.04 -6.84
C CYS A 92 5.02 2.95 -7.17
N LEU A 93 5.69 3.09 -8.30
CA LEU A 93 6.75 2.20 -8.77
C LEU A 93 8.10 2.93 -8.77
N PRO A 94 9.24 2.22 -8.85
CA PRO A 94 10.54 2.85 -9.04
C PRO A 94 10.53 3.76 -10.28
N SER A 95 10.90 5.03 -10.10
CA SER A 95 10.90 6.05 -11.16
C SER A 95 12.07 7.02 -11.02
N GLY A 96 13.16 6.57 -10.39
CA GLY A 96 14.37 7.38 -10.22
C GLY A 96 15.13 7.57 -11.54
N PRO A 97 15.99 8.59 -11.64
CA PRO A 97 16.72 8.90 -12.87
C PRO A 97 17.74 7.83 -13.30
N TYR A 98 18.05 6.87 -12.41
CA TYR A 98 18.94 5.74 -12.69
C TYR A 98 18.20 4.45 -13.01
N VAL A 99 16.88 4.46 -13.09
CA VAL A 99 16.10 3.30 -13.54
C VAL A 99 16.37 3.10 -15.02
N THR A 100 16.99 1.97 -15.37
CA THR A 100 17.32 1.62 -16.75
C THR A 100 16.17 0.91 -17.44
N ASP A 101 16.21 0.80 -18.77
CA ASP A 101 15.21 0.03 -19.53
C ASP A 101 15.13 -1.44 -19.06
N ARG A 102 16.28 -2.03 -18.69
CA ARG A 102 16.34 -3.39 -18.13
C ARG A 102 15.64 -3.49 -16.77
N ASP A 103 15.76 -2.45 -15.93
CA ASP A 103 15.05 -2.39 -14.66
C ASP A 103 13.54 -2.28 -14.90
N ILE A 104 13.12 -1.47 -15.88
CA ILE A 104 11.70 -1.35 -16.28
C ILE A 104 11.17 -2.70 -16.75
N GLU A 105 11.89 -3.42 -17.60
CA GLU A 105 11.51 -4.76 -18.05
C GLU A 105 11.39 -5.74 -16.89
N TYR A 106 12.33 -5.70 -15.93
CA TYR A 106 12.28 -6.52 -14.73
C TYR A 106 11.06 -6.21 -13.86
N ILE A 107 10.77 -4.92 -13.63
CA ILE A 107 9.61 -4.47 -12.86
C ILE A 107 8.31 -4.91 -13.53
N VAL A 108 8.16 -4.65 -14.84
CA VAL A 108 6.97 -5.05 -15.61
C VAL A 108 6.82 -6.57 -15.63
N GLY A 109 7.93 -7.31 -15.77
CA GLY A 109 7.95 -8.76 -15.69
C GLY A 109 7.46 -9.27 -14.33
N GLY A 110 7.92 -8.66 -13.24
CA GLY A 110 7.46 -8.96 -11.88
C GLY A 110 5.97 -8.71 -11.70
N ILE A 111 5.49 -7.53 -12.11
CA ILE A 111 4.06 -7.19 -12.05
C ILE A 111 3.22 -8.23 -12.82
N ARG A 112 3.61 -8.56 -14.05
CA ARG A 112 2.90 -9.56 -14.87
C ARG A 112 2.96 -10.96 -14.27
N GLY A 113 4.07 -11.32 -13.63
CA GLY A 113 4.27 -12.61 -12.97
C GLY A 113 3.42 -12.79 -11.71
N LEU A 114 3.06 -11.69 -11.04
CA LEU A 114 2.22 -11.69 -9.83
C LEU A 114 0.72 -11.73 -10.11
N ILE A 115 0.29 -11.33 -11.31
CA ILE A 115 -1.12 -11.38 -11.70
C ILE A 115 -1.57 -12.83 -11.91
N GLU A 116 -2.71 -13.20 -11.32
CA GLU A 116 -3.36 -14.49 -11.57
C GLU A 116 -4.06 -14.50 -12.93
N ARG A 117 -4.05 -15.63 -13.61
CA ARG A 117 -4.70 -15.81 -14.91
C ARG A 117 -6.03 -16.54 -14.75
#